data_AF-A0A9Y2DAI8-F1
#
_entry.id   AF-A0A9Y2DAI8-F1
#
_cell.length_a   1.000
_cell.length_b   1.000
_cell.length_c   1.000
_cell.angle_alpha   90.00
_cell.angle_beta   90.00
_cell.angle_gamma   90.00
#
_symmetry.space_group_name_H-M   'P 1'
#
loop_
_entity.id
_entity.type
_entity.pdbx_description
1 polymer ?
#
loop_
_entity_poly.entity_id
_entity_poly.type
_entity_poly.pdbx_seq_one_letter_code
_entity_poly.pdbx_strand_id
1 'polypeptide(L)'
;MAIQIEHPITGRLVDFFELAEETGLHENTLRKRYQKGRRGAALIEPVSEKTHRQRIESSQPAAVRRRMLQQRADYLASPAGVLATHLFRDYRSAR
;
A
#
# COMPACT_ATOMS: atom_id res chain seq x y z
N MET A 1 -5.89 -27.21 6.48
CA MET A 1 -6.78 -26.96 7.63
C MET A 1 -7.69 -25.80 7.27
N ALA A 2 -8.99 -26.03 7.15
CA ALA A 2 -9.96 -24.96 6.97
C ALA A 2 -10.13 -24.23 8.30
N ILE A 3 -9.97 -22.90 8.30
CA ILE A 3 -10.15 -22.08 9.51
C ILE A 3 -11.61 -21.62 9.48
N GLN A 4 -12.42 -22.20 10.37
CA GLN A 4 -13.80 -21.79 10.53
C GLN A 4 -13.86 -20.46 11.27
N ILE A 5 -14.68 -19.55 10.77
CA ILE A 5 -14.92 -18.23 11.33
C ILE A 5 -16.41 -18.05 11.59
N GLU A 6 -16.74 -17.28 12.62
CA GLU A 6 -18.12 -16.92 12.91
C GLU A 6 -18.62 -15.90 11.87
N HIS A 7 -19.74 -16.21 11.24
CA HIS A 7 -20.37 -15.35 10.26
C HIS A 7 -20.94 -14.11 10.99
N PRO A 8 -20.61 -12.89 10.54
CA PRO A 8 -20.93 -11.65 11.24
C PRO A 8 -22.41 -11.24 11.29
N ILE A 9 -23.32 -12.00 10.68
CA ILE A 9 -24.74 -11.66 10.51
C ILE A 9 -25.58 -12.83 11.01
N THR A 10 -25.26 -14.04 10.55
CA THR A 10 -25.99 -15.26 10.91
C THR A 10 -25.44 -15.94 12.18
N GLY A 11 -24.23 -15.60 12.63
CA GLY A 11 -23.57 -16.23 13.80
C GLY A 11 -23.15 -17.68 13.57
N ARG A 12 -23.26 -18.20 12.35
CA ARG A 12 -22.89 -19.58 12.00
C ARG A 12 -21.39 -19.70 11.77
N LEU A 13 -20.82 -20.87 12.02
CA LEU A 13 -19.44 -21.16 11.62
C LEU A 13 -19.39 -21.44 10.12
N VAL A 14 -18.63 -20.63 9.39
CA VAL A 14 -18.45 -20.70 7.94
C VAL A 14 -16.97 -20.68 7.59
N ASP A 15 -16.62 -21.18 6.40
CA ASP A 15 -15.25 -21.02 5.87
C ASP A 15 -15.08 -19.66 5.17
N PHE A 16 -13.84 -19.25 4.97
CA PHE A 16 -13.53 -18.02 4.21
C PHE A 16 -14.02 -18.06 2.77
N PHE A 17 -14.08 -19.26 2.17
CA PHE A 17 -14.59 -19.44 0.81
C PHE A 17 -16.11 -19.16 0.75
N GLU A 18 -16.88 -19.77 1.65
CA GLU A 18 -18.33 -19.55 1.75
C GLU A 18 -18.64 -18.08 2.04
N LEU A 19 -17.93 -17.48 2.98
CA LEU A 19 -18.10 -16.05 3.30
C LEU A 19 -17.74 -15.15 2.11
N ALA A 20 -16.75 -15.53 1.29
CA ALA A 20 -16.36 -14.79 0.10
C ALA A 20 -17.45 -14.81 -0.97
N GLU A 21 -18.10 -15.95 -1.20
CA GLU A 21 -19.21 -16.06 -2.15
C GLU A 21 -20.43 -15.26 -1.70
N GLU A 22 -20.78 -15.31 -0.40
CA GLU A 22 -21.93 -14.59 0.14
C GLU A 22 -21.73 -13.06 0.14
N THR A 23 -20.52 -12.59 0.43
CA THR A 23 -20.22 -11.15 0.57
C THR A 23 -19.69 -10.51 -0.71
N GLY A 24 -19.32 -11.31 -1.71
CA GLY A 24 -18.64 -10.84 -2.92
C GLY A 24 -17.21 -10.31 -2.68
N LEU A 25 -16.65 -10.54 -1.50
CA LEU A 25 -15.28 -10.15 -1.15
C LEU A 25 -14.31 -11.28 -1.46
N HIS A 26 -13.15 -10.95 -2.04
CA HIS A 26 -12.13 -11.96 -2.29
C HIS A 26 -11.62 -12.61 -0.98
N GLU A 27 -11.51 -13.93 -0.94
CA GLU A 27 -10.99 -14.71 0.21
C GLU A 27 -9.68 -14.12 0.81
N ASN A 28 -8.72 -13.73 -0.04
CA ASN A 28 -7.47 -13.10 0.40
C ASN A 28 -7.67 -11.81 1.20
N THR A 29 -8.71 -11.04 0.87
CA THR A 29 -9.07 -9.82 1.60
C THR A 29 -9.60 -10.18 2.98
N LEU A 30 -10.48 -11.19 3.08
CA LEU A 30 -11.01 -11.67 4.36
C LEU A 30 -9.91 -12.23 5.25
N ARG A 31 -9.02 -13.07 4.71
CA ARG A 31 -7.88 -13.65 5.44
C ARG A 31 -6.95 -12.57 6.00
N LYS A 32 -6.59 -11.56 5.19
CA LYS A 32 -5.77 -10.42 5.63
C LYS A 32 -6.45 -9.61 6.74
N ARG A 33 -7.77 -9.40 6.65
CA ARG A 33 -8.53 -8.71 7.69
C ARG A 33 -8.59 -9.52 8.98
N TYR A 34 -8.76 -10.83 8.86
CA TYR A 34 -8.77 -11.74 9.99
C TYR A 34 -7.41 -11.79 10.71
N GLN A 35 -6.31 -11.86 9.97
CA GLN A 35 -4.95 -11.78 10.54
C GLN A 35 -4.68 -10.45 11.25
N LYS A 36 -5.31 -9.35 10.80
CA LYS A 36 -5.26 -8.05 11.46
C LYS A 36 -6.20 -7.93 12.67
N GLY A 37 -6.87 -9.01 13.08
CA GLY A 37 -7.80 -9.01 14.21
C GLY A 37 -9.18 -8.44 13.92
N ARG A 38 -9.51 -8.10 12.66
CA ARG A 38 -10.89 -7.68 12.32
C ARG A 38 -11.82 -8.89 12.37
N ARG A 39 -12.99 -8.72 13.01
CA ARG A 39 -14.04 -9.73 13.23
C ARG A 39 -15.40 -9.07 13.05
N GLY A 40 -16.47 -9.88 12.98
CA GLY A 40 -17.83 -9.35 12.87
C GLY A 40 -18.01 -8.48 11.63
N ALA A 41 -18.78 -7.40 11.73
CA ALA A 41 -19.05 -6.47 10.63
C ALA A 41 -17.77 -5.87 10.00
N ALA A 42 -16.72 -5.65 10.80
CA ALA A 42 -15.45 -5.12 10.31
C ALA A 42 -14.68 -6.09 9.38
N LEU A 43 -15.05 -7.37 9.40
CA LEU A 43 -14.50 -8.38 8.50
C LEU A 43 -15.06 -8.22 7.08
N ILE A 44 -16.33 -7.86 6.96
CA ILE A 44 -17.08 -7.78 5.70
C ILE A 44 -17.28 -6.34 5.20
N GLU A 45 -16.75 -5.35 5.91
CA GLU A 45 -16.82 -3.93 5.55
C GLU A 45 -16.35 -3.69 4.10
N PRO A 46 -17.12 -3.06 3.21
CA PRO A 46 -16.67 -2.82 1.83
C PRO A 46 -15.41 -1.93 1.82
N VAL A 47 -14.46 -2.22 0.93
CA VAL A 47 -13.29 -1.35 0.75
C VAL A 47 -13.79 -0.03 0.18
N SER A 48 -13.53 1.09 0.86
CA SER A 48 -13.93 2.40 0.33
C SER A 48 -13.25 2.65 -1.02
N GLU A 49 -14.03 3.08 -2.03
CA GLU A 49 -13.49 3.39 -3.35
C GLU A 49 -12.39 4.45 -3.29
N LYS A 50 -12.52 5.41 -2.35
CA LYS A 50 -11.51 6.46 -2.13
C LYS A 50 -10.15 5.85 -1.79
N THR A 51 -10.12 4.87 -0.89
CA THR A 51 -8.87 4.18 -0.51
C THR A 51 -8.30 3.38 -1.69
N HIS A 52 -9.15 2.74 -2.49
CA HIS A 52 -8.70 1.97 -3.65
C HIS A 52 -8.08 2.87 -4.73
N ARG A 53 -8.76 3.98 -5.07
CA ARG A 53 -8.27 4.98 -6.03
C ARG A 53 -6.94 5.57 -5.60
N GLN A 54 -6.84 6.01 -4.35
CA GLN A 54 -5.58 6.54 -3.78
C GLN A 54 -4.44 5.53 -3.89
N ARG A 55 -4.71 4.25 -3.64
CA ARG A 55 -3.70 3.20 -3.74
C ARG A 55 -3.24 3.02 -5.18
N ILE A 56 -4.16 2.94 -6.13
CA ILE A 56 -3.85 2.85 -7.57
C ILE A 56 -3.01 4.06 -7.98
N GLU A 57 -3.42 5.28 -7.64
CA GLU A 57 -2.71 6.53 -7.94
C GLU A 57 -1.29 6.55 -7.37
N SER A 58 -1.13 6.15 -6.10
CA SER A 58 0.18 6.07 -5.45
C SER A 58 1.09 4.99 -6.03
N SER A 59 0.50 3.92 -6.56
CA SER A 59 1.21 2.82 -7.23
C SER A 59 1.56 3.13 -8.69
N GLN A 60 1.03 4.22 -9.28
CA GLN A 60 1.39 4.58 -10.65
C GLN A 60 2.89 4.89 -10.73
N PRO A 61 3.63 4.23 -11.63
CA PRO A 61 5.09 4.39 -11.74
C PRO A 61 5.49 5.84 -12.04
N ALA A 62 4.62 6.60 -12.72
CA ALA A 62 4.81 8.01 -12.98
C ALA A 62 4.81 8.86 -11.68
N ALA A 63 3.93 8.57 -10.72
CA ALA A 63 3.85 9.30 -9.45
C ALA A 63 5.08 9.02 -8.58
N VAL A 64 5.49 7.75 -8.48
CA VAL A 64 6.72 7.34 -7.78
C VAL A 64 7.95 8.01 -8.37
N ARG A 65 8.07 8.00 -9.71
CA ARG A 65 9.18 8.66 -10.44
C ARG A 65 9.19 10.16 -10.21
N ARG A 66 8.04 10.83 -10.27
CA ARG A 66 7.92 12.28 -10.00
C ARG A 66 8.41 12.62 -8.59
N ARG A 67 7.98 11.85 -7.58
CA ARG A 67 8.40 12.06 -6.18
C ARG A 67 9.91 11.87 -6.02
N MET A 68 10.47 10.84 -6.64
CA MET A 68 11.93 10.61 -6.62
C MET A 68 12.70 11.76 -7.28
N LEU A 69 12.21 12.25 -8.44
CA LEU A 69 12.84 13.37 -9.15
C LEU A 69 12.76 14.67 -8.33
N GLN A 70 11.63 14.93 -7.67
CA GLN A 70 11.47 16.07 -6.75
C GLN A 70 12.46 15.99 -5.59
N GLN A 71 12.50 14.86 -4.88
CA GLN A 71 13.46 14.66 -3.78
C GLN A 71 14.91 14.87 -4.23
N ARG A 72 15.25 14.41 -5.44
CA ARG A 72 16.58 14.65 -6.02
C ARG A 72 16.82 16.12 -6.35
N ALA A 73 15.82 16.82 -6.91
CA ALA A 73 15.91 18.25 -7.21
C ALA A 73 16.07 19.07 -5.91
N ASP A 74 15.29 18.75 -4.89
CA ASP A 74 15.36 19.39 -3.57
C ASP A 74 16.74 19.19 -2.93
N TYR A 75 17.30 17.98 -3.03
CA TYR A 75 18.65 17.70 -2.57
C TYR A 75 19.70 18.53 -3.34
N LEU A 76 19.61 18.59 -4.67
CA LEU A 76 20.53 19.37 -5.49
C LEU A 76 20.43 20.87 -5.22
N ALA A 77 19.25 21.36 -4.80
CA ALA A 77 19.04 22.75 -4.40
C ALA A 77 19.56 23.06 -2.98
N SER A 78 19.83 22.05 -2.15
CA SER A 78 20.39 22.24 -0.82
C SER A 78 21.88 22.63 -0.87
N PRO A 79 22.41 23.36 0.15
CA PRO A 79 23.83 23.68 0.21
C PRO A 79 24.75 22.45 0.11
N ALA A 80 24.33 21.33 0.70
CA ALA A 80 25.06 20.06 0.63
C ALA A 80 25.12 19.50 -0.80
N GLY A 81 24.01 19.56 -1.55
CA GLY A 81 23.97 19.10 -2.94
C GLY A 81 24.76 19.99 -3.89
N VAL A 82 24.72 21.30 -3.68
CA VAL A 82 25.54 22.28 -4.41
C VAL A 82 27.02 22.01 -4.16
N LEU A 83 27.44 21.89 -2.90
CA LEU A 83 28.83 21.54 -2.56
C LEU A 83 29.26 20.20 -3.16
N ALA A 84 28.41 19.17 -3.09
CA ALA A 84 28.70 17.87 -3.71
C ALA A 84 28.95 17.99 -5.21
N THR A 85 28.11 18.73 -5.94
CA THR A 85 28.30 18.95 -7.38
C THR A 85 29.56 19.74 -7.70
N HIS A 86 29.91 20.76 -6.90
CA HIS A 86 31.16 21.49 -7.04
C HIS A 86 32.39 20.60 -6.80
N LEU A 87 32.39 19.78 -5.74
CA LEU A 87 33.49 18.86 -5.44
C LEU A 87 33.77 17.87 -6.58
N PHE A 88 32.72 17.31 -7.18
CA PHE A 88 32.88 16.41 -8.33
C PHE A 88 33.43 17.12 -9.57
N ARG A 89 33.06 18.39 -9.78
CA ARG A 89 33.56 19.21 -10.90
C ARG A 89 35.05 19.47 -10.75
N ASP A 90 35.48 19.88 -9.55
CA ASP A 90 36.88 20.20 -9.26
C ASP A 90 37.77 18.96 -9.34
N TYR A 91 37.28 17.81 -8.84
CA TYR A 91 37.96 16.53 -8.98
C TYR A 91 38.16 16.11 -10.45
N ARG A 92 37.18 16.41 -11.31
CA ARG A 92 37.26 16.09 -12.75
C ARG A 92 38.29 16.98 -13.48
N SER A 93 38.51 18.22 -13.03
CA SER A 93 39.48 19.13 -13.66
C SER A 93 40.93 18.94 -13.20
N ALA A 94 41.15 18.22 -12.09
CA ALA A 94 42.48 17.96 -11.54
C ALA A 94 43.19 16.74 -12.16
N ARG A 95 42.64 16.18 -13.24
CA ARG A 95 43.13 14.99 -13.93
C ARG A 95 43.40 15.30 -15.39
#